data_AF-A0A5E6N258-F1
#
_entry.id   AF-A0A5E6N258-F1
#
_cell.length_a   1.000
_cell.length_b   1.000
_cell.length_c   1.000
_cell.angle_alpha   90.00
_cell.angle_beta   90.00
_cell.angle_gamma   90.00
#
_symmetry.space_group_name_H-M   'P 1'
#
loop_
_entity.id
_entity.type
_entity.pdbx_description
1 polymer ?
#
loop_
_entity_poly.entity_id
_entity_poly.type
_entity_poly.pdbx_seq_one_letter_code
_entity_poly.pdbx_strand_id
1 'polypeptide(L)'
;MKPTIKPINISFRAFEIQDIEDVLVIERLAYKIPWNKAKFTHSLHNPNTVACLIFKDNQVLGYSIALRASKVADLLNICIHPDYQHQGLGKKLFVYQLQASGVKEVFIEVRTSNHSALSFYKKLRFEAINTRKKYYSDGEDAIILRFITDNQSMTYKHIHKPVDGKKITFKEGVIQVPNKPIIGYIEGDGIGADVSPVMKKVIDAVVDKTYDGQRAIQWMEIYAGEKANALYGEYLPQETLDAIQALSVAIKGPLTTPVGGGMRSLNVAIRQELDLFICQRPVQYFVGTPTPVKAPEKVDMVIFRENSEDIYAGIEYQAGTEEVKKVINFLQNEMRTTKIRFPQTSGIGIKPVSQEGTQRLVRAAIQYAIDNDKDSVTLVHKGNIMKFTEGGFRDWVISLHKTSSVLKLSVMGLGVNLAIQTRAQLSLLKMSLPMLSYNKFYCAQKSIQ
;
A
#
# COMPACT_ATOMS: atom_id res chain seq x y z
N MET A 1 18.45 -27.23 10.20
CA MET A 1 17.58 -26.15 10.69
C MET A 1 18.16 -24.82 10.23
N LYS A 2 17.41 -24.06 9.43
CA LYS A 2 17.83 -22.78 8.83
C LYS A 2 16.68 -21.77 8.98
N PRO A 3 16.98 -20.46 9.09
CA PRO A 3 16.07 -19.46 9.60
C PRO A 3 15.04 -19.08 8.53
N THR A 4 13.77 -19.26 8.88
CA THR A 4 12.60 -18.73 8.18
C THR A 4 12.50 -17.25 8.54
N ILE A 5 12.55 -16.33 7.58
CA ILE A 5 12.02 -14.98 7.82
C ILE A 5 10.50 -15.13 7.82
N LYS A 6 9.96 -15.28 9.03
CA LYS A 6 8.52 -15.22 9.30
C LYS A 6 8.03 -13.81 8.92
N PRO A 7 6.75 -13.65 8.50
CA PRO A 7 6.13 -12.33 8.45
C PRO A 7 6.43 -11.61 9.77
N ILE A 8 6.77 -10.31 9.75
CA ILE A 8 7.09 -9.57 10.98
C ILE A 8 5.90 -9.77 11.92
N ASN A 9 6.10 -10.60 12.93
CA ASN A 9 5.02 -11.00 13.82
C ASN A 9 4.89 -9.89 14.86
N ILE A 10 4.25 -8.80 14.42
CA ILE A 10 4.03 -7.63 15.26
C ILE A 10 2.82 -7.92 16.14
N SER A 11 3.03 -7.86 17.45
CA SER A 11 1.96 -7.98 18.43
C SER A 11 1.95 -6.77 19.37
N PHE A 12 0.84 -6.59 20.06
CA PHE A 12 0.61 -5.52 21.02
C PHE A 12 0.12 -6.11 22.34
N ARG A 13 0.54 -5.53 23.47
CA ARG A 13 -0.05 -5.80 24.78
C ARG A 13 0.12 -4.61 25.72
N ALA A 14 -0.47 -4.71 26.92
CA ALA A 14 -0.25 -3.74 27.99
C ALA A 14 1.23 -3.69 28.40
N PHE A 15 1.69 -2.47 28.74
CA PHE A 15 3.00 -2.22 29.34
C PHE A 15 2.90 -2.41 30.85
N GLU A 16 3.63 -3.39 31.37
CA GLU A 16 3.68 -3.73 32.80
C GLU A 16 5.03 -3.35 33.43
N ILE A 17 5.07 -3.33 34.78
CA ILE A 17 6.26 -2.93 35.55
C ILE A 17 7.50 -3.77 35.19
N GLN A 18 7.31 -5.05 34.89
CA GLN A 18 8.39 -5.96 34.52
C GLN A 18 9.08 -5.59 33.19
N ASP A 19 8.43 -4.81 32.33
CA ASP A 19 8.95 -4.42 31.02
C ASP A 19 9.79 -3.14 31.05
N ILE A 20 9.86 -2.46 32.20
CA ILE A 20 10.50 -1.14 32.30
C ILE A 20 11.98 -1.19 31.87
N GLU A 21 12.71 -2.27 32.18
CA GLU A 21 14.12 -2.36 31.83
C GLU A 21 14.33 -2.38 30.30
N ASP A 22 13.50 -3.11 29.56
CA ASP A 22 13.54 -3.16 28.10
C ASP A 22 13.15 -1.82 27.47
N VAL A 23 12.13 -1.17 28.04
CA VAL A 23 11.69 0.16 27.60
C VAL A 23 12.74 1.23 27.85
N LEU A 24 13.47 1.15 28.96
CA LEU A 24 14.55 2.09 29.27
C LEU A 24 15.70 2.03 28.26
N VAL A 25 15.94 0.87 27.62
CA VAL A 25 16.91 0.76 26.52
C VAL A 25 16.46 1.64 25.35
N ILE A 26 15.20 1.52 24.93
CA ILE A 26 14.62 2.32 23.85
C ILE A 26 14.67 3.81 24.19
N GLU A 27 14.29 4.15 25.42
CA GLU A 27 14.20 5.53 25.89
C GLU A 27 15.54 6.26 25.83
N ARG A 28 16.61 5.58 26.30
CA ARG A 28 17.98 6.13 26.28
C ARG A 28 18.53 6.31 24.86
N LEU A 29 18.10 5.49 23.91
CA LEU A 29 18.52 5.60 22.51
C LEU A 29 17.76 6.72 21.78
N ALA A 30 16.49 6.94 22.12
CA ALA A 30 15.61 7.85 21.39
C ALA A 30 15.68 9.30 21.85
N TYR A 31 15.94 9.55 23.14
CA TYR A 31 15.85 10.90 23.72
C TYR A 31 17.16 11.38 24.35
N LYS A 32 17.45 12.68 24.15
CA LYS A 32 18.57 13.36 24.82
C LYS A 32 18.39 13.46 26.34
N ILE A 33 17.14 13.59 26.80
CA ILE A 33 16.76 13.66 28.22
C ILE A 33 15.71 12.57 28.47
N PRO A 34 16.14 11.31 28.68
CA PRO A 34 15.23 10.17 28.82
C PRO A 34 14.45 10.18 30.14
N TRP A 35 13.25 9.61 30.15
CA TRP A 35 12.57 9.26 31.40
C TRP A 35 13.38 8.22 32.18
N ASN A 36 13.45 8.39 33.50
CA ASN A 36 14.09 7.43 34.39
C ASN A 36 13.12 6.34 34.87
N LYS A 37 13.66 5.28 35.49
CA LYS A 37 12.87 4.16 36.02
C LYS A 37 11.76 4.61 36.97
N ALA A 38 12.04 5.58 37.84
CA ALA A 38 11.07 6.09 38.81
C ALA A 38 9.87 6.74 38.12
N LYS A 39 10.08 7.49 37.03
CA LYS A 39 8.99 8.13 36.27
C LYS A 39 8.09 7.13 35.55
N PHE A 40 8.68 6.09 34.95
CA PHE A 40 7.91 4.98 34.38
C PHE A 40 7.12 4.24 35.45
N THR A 41 7.79 3.87 36.55
CA THR A 41 7.16 3.17 37.67
C THR A 41 5.99 3.98 38.21
N HIS A 42 6.18 5.28 38.47
CA HIS A 42 5.12 6.17 38.94
C HIS A 42 3.94 6.25 37.96
N SER A 43 4.22 6.36 36.66
CA SER A 43 3.18 6.42 35.63
C SER A 43 2.36 5.13 35.58
N LEU A 44 3.00 3.96 35.66
CA LEU A 44 2.31 2.66 35.61
C LEU A 44 1.52 2.34 36.89
N HIS A 45 1.87 2.91 38.04
CA HIS A 45 1.09 2.77 39.27
C HIS A 45 -0.19 3.62 39.28
N ASN A 46 -0.31 4.60 38.38
CA ASN A 46 -1.52 5.41 38.29
C ASN A 46 -2.63 4.59 37.63
N PRO A 47 -3.78 4.36 38.29
CA PRO A 47 -4.86 3.52 37.76
C PRO A 47 -5.54 4.11 36.50
N ASN A 48 -5.30 5.39 36.21
CA ASN A 48 -5.80 6.06 35.01
C ASN A 48 -4.81 5.98 33.84
N THR A 49 -3.61 5.43 34.04
CA THR A 49 -2.65 5.26 32.96
C THR A 49 -3.04 4.08 32.08
N VAL A 50 -3.00 4.30 30.77
CA VAL A 50 -3.08 3.26 29.76
C VAL A 50 -1.74 3.26 29.04
N ALA A 51 -1.00 2.17 29.19
CA ALA A 51 0.32 2.03 28.60
C ALA A 51 0.39 0.76 27.75
N CYS A 52 1.00 0.86 26.58
CA CYS A 52 1.03 -0.21 25.59
C CYS A 52 2.44 -0.44 25.06
N LEU A 53 2.70 -1.66 24.64
CA LEU A 53 3.94 -2.10 24.01
C LEU A 53 3.66 -2.66 22.62
N ILE A 54 4.60 -2.46 21.70
CA ILE A 54 4.65 -3.12 20.40
C ILE A 54 5.86 -4.06 20.35
N PHE A 55 5.66 -5.28 19.89
CA PHE A 55 6.68 -6.33 19.86
C PHE A 55 7.00 -6.78 18.44
N LYS A 56 8.17 -7.37 18.28
CA LYS A 56 8.52 -8.24 17.15
C LYS A 56 9.31 -9.41 17.70
N ASP A 57 8.84 -10.63 17.43
CA ASP A 57 9.54 -11.87 17.82
C ASP A 57 9.96 -11.88 19.32
N ASN A 58 9.05 -11.42 20.19
CA ASN A 58 9.22 -11.23 21.65
C ASN A 58 10.15 -10.09 22.10
N GLN A 59 10.72 -9.30 21.20
CA GLN A 59 11.47 -8.09 21.54
C GLN A 59 10.54 -6.87 21.59
N VAL A 60 10.65 -6.04 22.63
CA VAL A 60 9.97 -4.74 22.70
C VAL A 60 10.57 -3.83 21.62
N LEU A 61 9.75 -3.38 20.68
CA LEU A 61 10.13 -2.43 19.63
C LEU A 61 9.74 -1.00 19.94
N GLY A 62 8.83 -0.79 20.89
CA GLY A 62 8.34 0.53 21.21
C GLY A 62 7.27 0.47 22.29
N TYR A 63 6.91 1.65 22.77
CA TYR A 63 5.98 1.79 23.88
C TYR A 63 5.20 3.11 23.79
N SER A 64 4.04 3.16 24.41
CA SER A 64 3.22 4.35 24.57
C SER A 64 2.64 4.42 25.97
N ILE A 65 2.47 5.64 26.49
CA ILE A 65 1.89 5.92 27.80
C ILE A 65 0.95 7.10 27.65
N ALA A 66 -0.32 6.91 27.99
CA ALA A 66 -1.30 7.97 28.05
C ALA A 66 -1.98 8.00 29.42
N LEU A 67 -2.26 9.19 29.93
CA LEU A 67 -3.04 9.39 31.15
C LEU A 67 -4.48 9.69 30.76
N ARG A 68 -5.41 8.81 31.13
CA ARG A 68 -6.83 8.95 30.81
C ARG A 68 -7.53 9.82 31.85
N ALA A 69 -8.32 10.78 31.40
CA ALA A 69 -9.22 11.56 32.23
C ALA A 69 -10.64 11.52 31.63
N SER A 70 -11.53 10.71 32.21
CA SER A 70 -12.91 10.53 31.73
C SER A 70 -12.97 10.11 30.25
N LYS A 71 -13.25 11.05 29.32
CA LYS A 71 -13.40 10.81 27.87
C LYS A 71 -12.20 11.26 27.03
N VAL A 72 -11.19 11.87 27.66
CA VAL A 72 -9.97 12.38 27.01
C VAL A 72 -8.74 11.64 27.54
N ALA A 73 -7.63 11.68 26.82
CA ALA A 73 -6.33 11.27 27.35
C ALA A 73 -5.21 12.24 26.98
N ASP A 74 -4.26 12.47 27.89
CA ASP A 74 -3.00 13.12 27.59
C ASP A 74 -1.97 12.05 27.19
N LEU A 75 -1.49 12.09 25.96
CA LEU A 75 -0.43 11.20 25.50
C LEU A 75 0.92 11.71 26.04
N LEU A 76 1.42 11.04 27.06
CA LEU A 76 2.60 11.49 27.79
C LEU A 76 3.91 11.12 27.08
N ASN A 77 3.95 9.92 26.47
CA ASN A 77 5.12 9.45 25.73
C ASN A 77 4.71 8.40 24.70
N ILE A 78 5.32 8.43 23.52
CA ILE A 78 5.22 7.37 22.52
C ILE A 78 6.55 7.30 21.77
N CYS A 79 7.13 6.11 21.70
CA CYS A 79 8.43 5.93 21.10
C CYS A 79 8.56 4.57 20.43
N ILE A 80 9.20 4.57 19.26
CA ILE A 80 9.66 3.37 18.57
C ILE A 80 11.19 3.38 18.59
N HIS A 81 11.78 2.22 18.83
CA HIS A 81 13.23 2.01 18.76
C HIS A 81 13.81 2.62 17.47
N PRO A 82 14.91 3.40 17.54
CA PRO A 82 15.44 4.16 16.39
C PRO A 82 15.60 3.34 15.09
N ASP A 83 16.17 2.13 15.18
CA ASP A 83 16.36 1.23 14.02
C ASP A 83 15.07 0.78 13.33
N TYR A 84 13.92 0.96 13.98
CA TYR A 84 12.60 0.54 13.51
C TYR A 84 11.67 1.73 13.22
N GLN A 85 12.18 2.97 13.28
CA GLN A 85 11.43 4.16 12.91
C GLN A 85 11.17 4.24 11.41
N HIS A 86 10.25 5.11 11.00
CA HIS A 86 9.85 5.33 9.59
C HIS A 86 9.24 4.13 8.86
N GLN A 87 8.90 3.05 9.57
CA GLN A 87 8.23 1.85 9.03
C GLN A 87 6.72 1.81 9.34
N GLY A 88 6.13 2.93 9.76
CA GLY A 88 4.70 3.02 10.13
C GLY A 88 4.33 2.42 11.49
N LEU A 89 5.28 1.89 12.26
CA LEU A 89 5.05 1.26 13.57
C LEU A 89 4.47 2.22 14.61
N GLY A 90 4.90 3.48 14.62
CA GLY A 90 4.37 4.50 15.53
C GLY A 90 2.87 4.76 15.32
N LYS A 91 2.41 4.76 14.05
CA LYS A 91 0.98 4.89 13.72
C LYS A 91 0.19 3.69 14.24
N LYS A 92 0.72 2.47 14.06
CA LYS A 92 0.05 1.26 14.56
C LYS A 92 -0.04 1.24 16.08
N LEU A 93 1.03 1.62 16.78
CA LEU A 93 1.06 1.72 18.24
C LEU A 93 0.09 2.79 18.76
N PHE A 94 0.02 3.96 18.11
CA PHE A 94 -0.95 4.99 18.46
C PHE A 94 -2.41 4.52 18.30
N VAL A 95 -2.73 3.84 17.19
CA VAL A 95 -4.09 3.27 16.97
C VAL A 95 -4.42 2.25 18.06
N TYR A 96 -3.48 1.39 18.44
CA TYR A 96 -3.70 0.43 19.53
C TYR A 96 -3.89 1.12 20.88
N GLN A 97 -3.07 2.14 21.20
CA GLN A 97 -3.20 2.97 22.41
C GLN A 97 -4.58 3.64 22.49
N LEU A 98 -5.11 4.12 21.35
CA LEU A 98 -6.43 4.71 21.27
C LEU A 98 -7.54 3.70 21.56
N GLN A 99 -7.44 2.50 20.99
CA GLN A 99 -8.38 1.40 21.24
C GLN A 99 -8.33 0.96 22.72
N ALA A 100 -7.13 0.80 23.29
CA ALA A 100 -6.93 0.38 24.67
C ALA A 100 -7.45 1.42 25.68
N SER A 101 -7.30 2.71 25.37
CA SER A 101 -7.75 3.79 26.25
C SER A 101 -9.26 4.02 26.18
N GLY A 102 -9.88 3.75 25.03
CA GLY A 102 -11.31 3.93 24.80
C GLY A 102 -11.76 5.39 24.78
N VAL A 103 -10.81 6.33 24.67
CA VAL A 103 -11.09 7.77 24.69
C VAL A 103 -11.46 8.29 23.31
N LYS A 104 -12.16 9.43 23.30
CA LYS A 104 -12.56 10.09 22.05
C LYS A 104 -11.69 11.27 21.68
N GLU A 105 -10.73 11.60 22.52
CA GLU A 105 -9.94 12.79 22.32
C GLU A 105 -8.60 12.63 23.02
N VAL A 106 -7.53 13.02 22.34
CA VAL A 106 -6.16 12.87 22.81
C VAL A 106 -5.43 14.20 22.67
N PHE A 107 -4.75 14.64 23.72
CA PHE A 107 -3.88 15.80 23.70
C PHE A 107 -2.42 15.39 23.80
N ILE A 108 -1.54 16.21 23.23
CA ILE A 108 -0.10 16.11 23.47
C ILE A 108 0.60 17.46 23.35
N GLU A 109 1.53 17.74 24.25
CA GLU A 109 2.47 18.84 24.15
C GLU A 109 3.77 18.43 23.45
N VAL A 110 4.10 19.13 22.36
CA VAL A 110 5.30 18.87 21.56
C VAL A 110 6.17 20.12 21.49
N ARG A 111 7.48 19.97 21.74
CA ARG A 111 8.49 21.02 21.54
C ARG A 111 8.41 21.62 20.14
N THR A 112 8.45 22.94 20.04
CA THR A 112 8.44 23.65 18.75
C THR A 112 9.58 23.23 17.80
N SER A 113 10.73 22.86 18.36
CA SER A 113 11.91 22.38 17.62
C SER A 113 11.81 20.91 17.16
N ASN A 114 10.85 20.14 17.66
CA ASN A 114 10.72 18.71 17.33
C ASN A 114 9.91 18.50 16.05
N HIS A 115 10.47 18.92 14.92
CA HIS A 115 9.83 18.83 13.61
C HIS A 115 9.47 17.39 13.19
N SER A 116 10.24 16.40 13.65
CA SER A 116 9.96 14.97 13.41
C SER A 116 8.65 14.55 14.07
N ALA A 117 8.48 14.87 15.36
CA ALA A 117 7.23 14.59 16.09
C ALA A 117 6.06 15.38 15.54
N LEU A 118 6.24 16.68 15.24
CA LEU A 118 5.18 17.50 14.64
C LEU A 118 4.70 16.94 13.29
N SER A 119 5.62 16.48 12.44
CA SER A 119 5.29 15.83 11.17
C SER A 119 4.56 14.49 11.38
N PHE A 120 5.00 13.69 12.37
CA PHE A 120 4.34 12.46 12.76
C PHE A 120 2.89 12.69 13.20
N TYR A 121 2.65 13.62 14.13
CA TYR A 121 1.30 13.91 14.64
C TYR A 121 0.41 14.56 13.58
N LYS A 122 0.95 15.41 12.70
CA LYS A 122 0.22 15.95 11.56
C LYS A 122 -0.28 14.84 10.62
N LYS A 123 0.56 13.83 10.35
CA LYS A 123 0.15 12.64 9.57
C LYS A 123 -0.90 11.78 10.27
N LEU A 124 -0.92 11.80 11.60
CA LEU A 124 -1.99 11.21 12.41
C LEU A 124 -3.24 12.08 12.51
N ARG A 125 -3.26 13.26 11.86
CA ARG A 125 -4.37 14.23 11.88
C ARG A 125 -4.60 14.89 13.24
N PHE A 126 -3.54 15.05 14.02
CA PHE A 126 -3.59 16.00 15.13
C PHE A 126 -3.63 17.43 14.60
N GLU A 127 -4.43 18.27 15.23
CA GLU A 127 -4.52 19.70 14.97
C GLU A 127 -3.79 20.49 16.07
N ALA A 128 -3.05 21.52 15.69
CA ALA A 128 -2.46 22.44 16.65
C ALA A 128 -3.53 23.41 17.15
N ILE A 129 -3.82 23.38 18.46
CA ILE A 129 -4.89 24.18 19.06
C ILE A 129 -4.38 25.37 19.86
N ASN A 130 -3.14 25.31 20.37
CA ASN A 130 -2.55 26.39 21.16
C ASN A 130 -1.02 26.24 21.27
N THR A 131 -0.36 27.24 21.81
CA THR A 131 1.07 27.21 22.17
C THR A 131 1.26 27.68 23.61
N ARG A 132 1.86 26.84 24.46
CA ARG A 132 2.28 27.22 25.81
C ARG A 132 3.68 27.80 25.76
N LYS A 133 3.81 29.07 26.14
CA LYS A 133 5.11 29.75 26.19
C LYS A 133 5.94 29.24 27.37
N LYS A 134 7.25 29.02 27.15
CA LYS A 134 8.22 28.60 28.17
C LYS A 134 7.76 27.40 29.00
N TYR A 135 7.20 26.39 28.33
CA TYR A 135 6.63 25.22 28.98
C TYR A 135 7.69 24.23 29.46
N TYR A 136 8.76 24.04 28.68
CA TYR A 136 9.85 23.15 29.05
C TYR A 136 10.88 23.86 29.93
N SER A 137 11.65 23.08 30.71
CA SER A 137 12.60 23.60 31.70
C SER A 137 13.75 24.42 31.12
N ASP A 138 14.03 24.27 29.83
CA ASP A 138 15.00 25.07 29.06
C ASP A 138 14.39 26.37 28.50
N GLY A 139 13.13 26.66 28.82
CA GLY A 139 12.41 27.83 28.36
C GLY A 139 11.78 27.67 26.97
N GLU A 140 11.82 26.48 26.37
CA GLU A 140 11.19 26.23 25.07
C GLU A 140 9.65 26.18 25.16
N ASP A 141 9.00 26.67 24.12
CA ASP A 141 7.55 26.63 23.95
C ASP A 141 7.06 25.20 23.57
N ALA A 142 5.82 24.90 23.92
CA ALA A 142 5.15 23.67 23.54
C ALA A 142 3.91 23.95 22.70
N ILE A 143 3.80 23.29 21.54
CA ILE A 143 2.58 23.28 20.75
C ILE A 143 1.66 22.21 21.35
N ILE A 144 0.44 22.62 21.71
CA ILE A 144 -0.61 21.68 22.15
C ILE A 144 -1.29 21.16 20.89
N LEU A 145 -1.20 19.86 20.68
CA LEU A 145 -1.85 19.14 19.61
C LEU A 145 -3.06 18.38 20.15
N ARG A 146 -4.14 18.33 19.36
CA ARG A 146 -5.39 17.65 19.68
C ARG A 146 -5.75 16.65 18.59
N PHE A 147 -6.17 15.47 18.98
CA PHE A 147 -6.74 14.45 18.11
C PHE A 147 -8.13 14.05 18.62
N ILE A 148 -9.08 13.81 17.72
CA ILE A 148 -10.44 13.40 18.05
C ILE A 148 -10.74 12.08 17.33
N THR A 149 -11.30 11.11 18.06
CA THR A 149 -11.76 9.84 17.51
C THR A 149 -13.21 9.99 17.05
N ASP A 150 -13.38 10.07 15.74
CA ASP A 150 -14.70 10.03 15.14
C ASP A 150 -15.20 8.58 15.12
N ASN A 151 -15.80 8.16 16.24
CA ASN A 151 -16.67 6.99 16.22
C ASN A 151 -17.97 7.40 15.53
N GLN A 152 -17.95 7.25 14.20
CA GLN A 152 -18.93 7.64 13.17
C GLN A 152 -18.74 9.03 12.55
N SER A 153 -18.57 8.98 11.23
CA SER A 153 -18.34 10.09 10.30
C SER A 153 -16.98 10.74 10.44
N MET A 154 -16.01 10.26 9.65
CA MET A 154 -15.14 11.21 8.97
C MET A 154 -16.11 12.20 8.31
N THR A 155 -16.31 13.38 8.87
CA THR A 155 -16.98 14.45 8.14
C THR A 155 -16.06 14.76 6.98
N TYR A 156 -16.35 14.09 5.87
CA TYR A 156 -15.62 14.35 4.66
C TYR A 156 -15.87 15.81 4.28
N LYS A 157 -14.81 16.49 3.86
CA LYS A 157 -14.85 17.89 3.47
C LYS A 157 -15.78 18.09 2.27
N HIS A 158 -15.67 17.23 1.25
CA HIS A 158 -16.53 17.29 0.06
C HIS A 158 -17.23 15.98 -0.30
N ILE A 159 -16.87 14.85 0.31
CA ILE A 159 -17.54 13.56 0.01
C ILE A 159 -18.86 13.44 0.77
N HIS A 160 -19.95 13.17 0.07
CA HIS A 160 -21.26 12.93 0.70
C HIS A 160 -21.53 11.44 0.84
N LYS A 161 -21.65 10.97 2.08
CA LYS A 161 -21.98 9.57 2.38
C LYS A 161 -23.48 9.31 2.13
N PRO A 162 -23.86 8.26 1.38
CA PRO A 162 -25.25 7.84 1.26
C PRO A 162 -25.88 7.47 2.60
N VAL A 163 -27.15 7.85 2.80
CA VAL A 163 -27.89 7.65 4.06
C VAL A 163 -28.23 6.18 4.29
N ASP A 164 -28.64 5.46 3.24
CA ASP A 164 -29.21 4.11 3.34
C ASP A 164 -28.17 2.97 3.17
N GLY A 165 -26.88 3.32 3.12
CA GLY A 165 -25.81 2.36 2.83
C GLY A 165 -25.06 1.84 4.05
N LYS A 166 -24.59 0.60 3.96
CA LYS A 166 -23.70 -0.03 4.94
C LYS A 166 -22.35 -0.36 4.31
N LYS A 167 -21.27 -0.27 5.08
CA LYS A 167 -19.92 -0.63 4.60
C LYS A 167 -19.78 -2.15 4.46
N ILE A 168 -18.95 -2.57 3.51
CA ILE A 168 -18.43 -3.95 3.47
C ILE A 168 -17.48 -4.13 4.67
N THR A 169 -17.54 -5.27 5.33
CA THR A 169 -16.66 -5.61 6.45
C THR A 169 -15.98 -6.96 6.24
N PHE A 170 -14.97 -7.26 7.04
CA PHE A 170 -14.26 -8.53 7.02
C PHE A 170 -14.38 -9.19 8.39
N LYS A 171 -14.83 -10.45 8.43
CA LYS A 171 -14.87 -11.26 9.64
C LYS A 171 -14.05 -12.52 9.39
N GLU A 172 -12.98 -12.71 10.17
CA GLU A 172 -12.09 -13.89 10.06
C GLU A 172 -11.55 -14.11 8.63
N GLY A 173 -11.25 -13.02 7.91
CA GLY A 173 -10.75 -13.09 6.52
C GLY A 173 -11.85 -13.27 5.46
N VAL A 174 -13.11 -13.47 5.85
CA VAL A 174 -14.25 -13.59 4.95
C VAL A 174 -14.93 -12.23 4.76
N ILE A 175 -15.17 -11.86 3.51
CA ILE A 175 -15.89 -10.63 3.15
C ILE A 175 -17.37 -10.75 3.53
N GLN A 176 -17.89 -9.73 4.21
CA GLN A 176 -19.29 -9.60 4.60
C GLN A 176 -19.90 -8.45 3.81
N VAL A 177 -20.76 -8.78 2.84
CA VAL A 177 -21.37 -7.81 1.93
C VAL A 177 -22.84 -7.60 2.33
N PRO A 178 -23.25 -6.42 2.81
CA PRO A 178 -24.66 -6.13 3.12
C PRO A 178 -25.50 -6.00 1.84
N ASN A 179 -26.83 -6.05 1.96
CA ASN A 179 -27.75 -5.89 0.82
C ASN A 179 -27.64 -4.52 0.14
N LYS A 180 -27.28 -3.48 0.91
CA LYS A 180 -27.07 -2.11 0.41
C LYS A 180 -25.63 -1.65 0.67
N PRO A 181 -24.63 -2.19 -0.03
CA PRO A 181 -23.24 -1.85 0.21
C PRO A 181 -22.90 -0.44 -0.29
N ILE A 182 -22.13 0.31 0.48
CA ILE A 182 -21.54 1.57 0.01
C ILE A 182 -20.31 1.24 -0.83
N ILE A 183 -20.30 1.69 -2.08
CA ILE A 183 -19.17 1.53 -3.00
C ILE A 183 -18.67 2.91 -3.41
N GLY A 184 -17.37 3.14 -3.23
CA GLY A 184 -16.72 4.37 -3.65
C GLY A 184 -16.60 4.41 -5.16
N TYR A 185 -16.89 5.54 -5.79
CA TYR A 185 -16.58 5.72 -7.21
C TYR A 185 -15.88 7.05 -7.46
N ILE A 186 -14.86 7.02 -8.30
CA ILE A 186 -14.22 8.23 -8.84
C ILE A 186 -14.63 8.34 -10.31
N GLU A 187 -15.33 9.41 -10.67
CA GLU A 187 -15.78 9.65 -12.05
C GLU A 187 -14.63 9.59 -13.05
N GLY A 188 -13.49 10.17 -12.68
CA GLY A 188 -12.29 10.25 -13.52
C GLY A 188 -12.27 11.51 -14.39
N ASP A 189 -11.21 11.64 -15.17
CA ASP A 189 -10.94 12.77 -16.05
C ASP A 189 -11.26 12.43 -17.52
N GLY A 190 -11.42 13.45 -18.37
CA GLY A 190 -11.70 13.28 -19.79
C GLY A 190 -12.94 12.39 -20.04
N ILE A 191 -12.75 11.26 -20.72
CA ILE A 191 -13.84 10.30 -21.02
C ILE A 191 -14.47 9.68 -19.75
N GLY A 192 -13.91 9.91 -18.56
CA GLY A 192 -14.50 9.48 -17.29
C GLY A 192 -15.94 9.95 -17.10
N ALA A 193 -16.23 11.20 -17.51
CA ALA A 193 -17.57 11.77 -17.48
C ALA A 193 -18.58 11.03 -18.38
N ASP A 194 -18.10 10.36 -19.44
CA ASP A 194 -18.95 9.60 -20.36
C ASP A 194 -19.14 8.16 -19.86
N VAL A 195 -18.05 7.48 -19.47
CA VAL A 195 -18.06 6.04 -19.19
C VAL A 195 -18.54 5.70 -17.78
N SER A 196 -18.26 6.55 -16.79
CA SER A 196 -18.61 6.28 -15.38
C SER A 196 -20.13 6.29 -15.13
N PRO A 197 -20.92 7.24 -15.67
CA PRO A 197 -22.38 7.19 -15.54
C PRO A 197 -23.00 5.96 -16.22
N VAL A 198 -22.51 5.57 -17.40
CA VAL A 198 -22.99 4.38 -18.12
C VAL A 198 -22.68 3.11 -17.34
N MET A 199 -21.45 2.99 -16.81
CA MET A 199 -21.05 1.89 -15.95
C MET A 199 -21.99 1.72 -14.74
N LYS A 200 -22.29 2.80 -14.02
CA LYS A 200 -23.21 2.76 -12.86
C LYS A 200 -24.59 2.27 -13.27
N LYS A 201 -25.18 2.86 -14.34
CA LYS A 201 -26.51 2.47 -14.84
C LYS A 201 -26.59 0.99 -15.20
N VAL A 202 -25.57 0.45 -15.88
CA VAL A 202 -25.53 -0.96 -16.26
C VAL A 202 -25.42 -1.85 -15.02
N ILE A 203 -24.52 -1.53 -14.08
CA ILE A 203 -24.37 -2.31 -12.86
C ILE A 203 -25.65 -2.28 -12.01
N ASP A 204 -26.26 -1.11 -11.83
CA ASP A 204 -27.49 -0.96 -11.05
C ASP A 204 -28.63 -1.81 -11.65
N ALA A 205 -28.80 -1.77 -12.98
CA ALA A 205 -29.80 -2.58 -13.67
C ALA A 205 -29.54 -4.10 -13.55
N VAL A 206 -28.27 -4.52 -13.60
CA VAL A 206 -27.89 -5.93 -13.41
C VAL A 206 -28.15 -6.37 -11.97
N VAL A 207 -27.78 -5.57 -10.97
CA VAL A 207 -28.00 -5.87 -9.55
C VAL A 207 -29.50 -5.96 -9.26
N ASP A 208 -30.29 -4.99 -9.71
CA ASP A 208 -31.74 -4.97 -9.52
C ASP A 208 -32.40 -6.23 -10.12
N LYS A 209 -32.04 -6.58 -11.37
CA LYS A 209 -32.56 -7.76 -12.06
C LYS A 209 -32.10 -9.09 -11.45
N THR A 210 -30.85 -9.20 -11.00
CA THR A 210 -30.30 -10.46 -10.45
C THR A 210 -30.85 -10.77 -9.05
N TYR A 211 -31.21 -9.75 -8.29
CA TYR A 211 -31.63 -9.89 -6.90
C TYR A 211 -33.08 -9.47 -6.65
N ASP A 212 -33.89 -9.30 -7.71
CA ASP A 212 -35.30 -8.88 -7.64
C ASP A 212 -35.52 -7.68 -6.70
N GLY A 213 -34.67 -6.66 -6.82
CA GLY A 213 -34.70 -5.45 -5.99
C GLY A 213 -34.26 -5.61 -4.53
N GLN A 214 -33.88 -6.81 -4.08
CA GLN A 214 -33.45 -7.05 -2.68
C GLN A 214 -32.07 -6.46 -2.37
N ARG A 215 -31.26 -6.17 -3.39
CA ARG A 215 -29.94 -5.58 -3.27
C ARG A 215 -29.82 -4.32 -4.13
N ALA A 216 -29.04 -3.35 -3.67
CA ALA A 216 -28.79 -2.11 -4.39
C ALA A 216 -27.45 -1.49 -3.97
N ILE A 217 -26.63 -1.04 -4.92
CA ILE A 217 -25.39 -0.34 -4.59
C ILE A 217 -25.71 1.08 -4.13
N GLN A 218 -25.04 1.53 -3.07
CA GLN A 218 -25.09 2.90 -2.58
C GLN A 218 -23.80 3.62 -3.00
N TRP A 219 -23.85 4.28 -4.15
CA TRP A 219 -22.70 4.96 -4.73
C TRP A 219 -22.27 6.17 -3.89
N MET A 220 -21.01 6.19 -3.46
CA MET A 220 -20.39 7.33 -2.79
C MET A 220 -19.34 7.94 -3.71
N GLU A 221 -19.56 9.16 -4.17
CA GLU A 221 -18.59 9.83 -5.03
C GLU A 221 -17.34 10.20 -4.24
N ILE A 222 -16.17 9.90 -4.79
CA ILE A 222 -14.85 10.20 -4.26
C ILE A 222 -14.08 10.95 -5.34
N TYR A 223 -13.22 11.89 -4.96
CA TYR A 223 -12.60 12.82 -5.90
C TYR A 223 -11.10 12.55 -6.09
N ALA A 224 -10.67 12.29 -7.31
CA ALA A 224 -9.26 12.35 -7.72
C ALA A 224 -9.16 12.94 -9.13
N GLY A 225 -7.98 13.41 -9.52
CA GLY A 225 -7.75 14.02 -10.82
C GLY A 225 -8.11 15.50 -10.86
N GLU A 226 -8.52 15.98 -12.04
CA GLU A 226 -8.84 17.39 -12.29
C GLU A 226 -10.01 17.87 -11.42
N LYS A 227 -11.04 17.01 -11.25
CA LYS A 227 -12.18 17.30 -10.38
C LYS A 227 -11.77 17.49 -8.91
N ALA A 228 -10.81 16.70 -8.43
CA ALA A 228 -10.26 16.88 -7.09
C ALA A 228 -9.43 18.16 -6.98
N ASN A 229 -8.60 18.46 -7.98
CA ASN A 229 -7.80 19.67 -7.98
C ASN A 229 -8.68 20.93 -7.92
N ALA A 230 -9.81 20.94 -8.63
CA ALA A 230 -10.77 22.04 -8.57
C ALA A 230 -11.44 22.19 -7.18
N LEU A 231 -11.72 21.09 -6.48
CA LEU A 231 -12.42 21.09 -5.18
C LEU A 231 -11.49 21.28 -3.98
N TYR A 232 -10.32 20.64 -4.01
CA TYR A 232 -9.38 20.55 -2.88
C TYR A 232 -8.11 21.38 -3.08
N GLY A 233 -7.79 21.81 -4.32
CA GLY A 233 -6.50 22.42 -4.66
C GLY A 233 -5.37 21.40 -4.85
N GLU A 234 -5.69 20.10 -4.87
CA GLU A 234 -4.73 19.01 -5.11
C GLU A 234 -5.37 17.86 -5.89
N TYR A 235 -4.58 17.14 -6.70
CA TYR A 235 -5.07 16.07 -7.59
C TYR A 235 -5.41 14.76 -6.87
N LEU A 236 -4.83 14.51 -5.69
CA LEU A 236 -5.09 13.30 -4.90
C LEU A 236 -5.15 13.68 -3.42
N PRO A 237 -6.31 14.15 -2.93
CA PRO A 237 -6.46 14.52 -1.53
C PRO A 237 -6.37 13.29 -0.63
N GLN A 238 -5.80 13.48 0.57
CA GLN A 238 -5.70 12.41 1.57
C GLN A 238 -7.08 11.85 1.95
N GLU A 239 -8.12 12.68 1.92
CA GLU A 239 -9.52 12.29 2.08
C GLU A 239 -9.94 11.15 1.14
N THR A 240 -9.44 11.14 -0.10
CA THR A 240 -9.76 10.09 -1.08
C THR A 240 -9.11 8.77 -0.71
N LEU A 241 -7.84 8.77 -0.29
CA LEU A 241 -7.17 7.55 0.16
C LEU A 241 -7.84 6.97 1.40
N ASP A 242 -8.21 7.83 2.34
CA ASP A 242 -8.88 7.40 3.57
C ASP A 242 -10.30 6.89 3.30
N ALA A 243 -11.03 7.50 2.36
CA ALA A 243 -12.35 7.02 1.92
C ALA A 243 -12.25 5.63 1.26
N ILE A 244 -11.29 5.42 0.36
CA ILE A 244 -11.08 4.12 -0.29
C ILE A 244 -10.70 3.07 0.76
N GLN A 245 -9.75 3.37 1.66
CA GLN A 245 -9.35 2.45 2.72
C GLN A 245 -10.54 2.10 3.63
N ALA A 246 -11.34 3.11 4.01
CA ALA A 246 -12.47 2.94 4.90
C ALA A 246 -13.68 2.22 4.28
N LEU A 247 -13.77 2.17 2.95
CA LEU A 247 -14.80 1.42 2.21
C LEU A 247 -14.32 0.05 1.72
N SER A 248 -13.00 -0.14 1.60
CA SER A 248 -12.32 -1.32 1.06
C SER A 248 -12.57 -1.62 -0.42
N VAL A 249 -13.70 -1.19 -0.99
CA VAL A 249 -14.05 -1.37 -2.40
C VAL A 249 -14.37 -0.03 -3.05
N ALA A 250 -13.65 0.27 -4.13
CA ALA A 250 -13.91 1.44 -4.97
C ALA A 250 -13.65 1.13 -6.45
N ILE A 251 -14.35 1.86 -7.33
CA ILE A 251 -14.17 1.83 -8.79
C ILE A 251 -13.78 3.21 -9.30
N LYS A 252 -13.07 3.31 -10.42
CA LYS A 252 -12.67 4.60 -10.97
C LYS A 252 -12.64 4.65 -12.50
N GLY A 253 -13.00 5.79 -13.06
CA GLY A 253 -12.67 6.17 -14.44
C GLY A 253 -11.16 6.45 -14.63
N PRO A 254 -10.70 6.82 -15.84
CA PRO A 254 -9.31 7.19 -16.08
C PRO A 254 -8.92 8.47 -15.32
N LEU A 255 -7.62 8.67 -15.05
CA LEU A 255 -7.12 9.90 -14.42
C LEU A 255 -5.97 10.47 -15.24
N THR A 256 -6.01 11.77 -15.48
CA THR A 256 -4.93 12.55 -16.09
C THR A 256 -3.81 12.72 -15.08
N THR A 257 -2.57 12.39 -15.47
CA THR A 257 -1.39 12.74 -14.66
C THR A 257 -0.77 14.01 -15.25
N PRO A 258 -0.69 15.13 -14.49
CA PRO A 258 -0.11 16.36 -15.00
C PRO A 258 1.37 16.17 -15.37
N VAL A 259 1.78 16.72 -16.51
CA VAL A 259 3.16 16.61 -17.02
C VAL A 259 4.02 17.71 -16.39
N GLY A 260 5.23 17.37 -15.93
CA GLY A 260 6.26 18.34 -15.53
C GLY A 260 6.27 18.77 -14.05
N GLY A 261 5.38 18.25 -13.20
CA GLY A 261 5.24 18.68 -11.80
C GLY A 261 5.89 17.80 -10.73
N GLY A 262 6.78 16.86 -11.11
CA GLY A 262 7.41 15.92 -10.15
C GLY A 262 6.47 14.88 -9.51
N MET A 263 5.16 14.97 -9.75
CA MET A 263 4.19 13.95 -9.32
C MET A 263 4.27 12.70 -10.20
N ARG A 264 4.52 11.56 -9.55
CA ARG A 264 4.36 10.23 -10.15
C ARG A 264 2.90 10.03 -10.57
N SER A 265 2.64 9.10 -11.49
CA SER A 265 1.27 8.77 -11.94
C SER A 265 0.30 8.62 -10.76
N LEU A 266 -0.85 9.31 -10.80
CA LEU A 266 -1.88 9.24 -9.75
C LEU A 266 -2.33 7.80 -9.50
N ASN A 267 -2.43 6.98 -10.56
CA ASN A 267 -2.76 5.57 -10.42
C ASN A 267 -1.68 4.78 -9.66
N VAL A 268 -0.41 5.10 -9.88
CA VAL A 268 0.71 4.48 -9.16
C VAL A 268 0.70 4.91 -7.70
N ALA A 269 0.48 6.20 -7.43
CA ALA A 269 0.37 6.71 -6.07
C ALA A 269 -0.75 6.01 -5.28
N ILE A 270 -1.97 5.94 -5.82
CA ILE A 270 -3.10 5.23 -5.18
C ILE A 270 -2.73 3.77 -4.85
N ARG A 271 -2.06 3.06 -5.77
CA ARG A 271 -1.67 1.66 -5.55
C ARG A 271 -0.62 1.50 -4.46
N GLN A 272 0.37 2.38 -4.43
CA GLN A 272 1.46 2.32 -3.45
C GLN A 272 0.96 2.69 -2.05
N GLU A 273 0.22 3.78 -1.92
CA GLU A 273 -0.30 4.26 -0.63
C GLU A 273 -1.31 3.29 0.00
N LEU A 274 -2.07 2.57 -0.82
CA LEU A 274 -3.05 1.59 -0.36
C LEU A 274 -2.53 0.14 -0.38
N ASP A 275 -1.24 -0.08 -0.71
CA ASP A 275 -0.60 -1.40 -0.89
C ASP A 275 -1.44 -2.37 -1.77
N LEU A 276 -1.99 -1.86 -2.88
CA LEU A 276 -2.75 -2.64 -3.87
C LEU A 276 -1.79 -3.43 -4.77
N PHE A 277 -1.16 -4.45 -4.17
CA PHE A 277 -0.04 -5.18 -4.75
C PHE A 277 -0.37 -6.09 -5.94
N ILE A 278 -1.67 -6.32 -6.20
CA ILE A 278 -2.16 -7.12 -7.34
C ILE A 278 -2.76 -6.19 -8.39
N CYS A 279 -2.20 -6.21 -9.59
CA CYS A 279 -2.87 -5.70 -10.79
C CYS A 279 -3.45 -6.89 -11.56
N GLN A 280 -4.73 -7.19 -11.31
CA GLN A 280 -5.46 -8.27 -11.97
C GLN A 280 -6.10 -7.78 -13.27
N ARG A 281 -5.90 -8.48 -14.39
CA ARG A 281 -6.49 -8.14 -15.69
C ARG A 281 -7.06 -9.39 -16.39
N PRO A 282 -8.37 -9.63 -16.31
CA PRO A 282 -9.01 -10.62 -17.16
C PRO A 282 -9.01 -10.13 -18.61
N VAL A 283 -8.67 -11.02 -19.54
CA VAL A 283 -8.64 -10.79 -20.98
C VAL A 283 -9.41 -11.92 -21.64
N GLN A 284 -10.56 -11.58 -22.21
CA GLN A 284 -11.46 -12.51 -22.88
C GLN A 284 -11.99 -11.88 -24.17
N TYR A 285 -12.38 -12.72 -25.12
CA TYR A 285 -13.01 -12.27 -26.35
C TYR A 285 -14.53 -12.17 -26.22
N PHE A 286 -15.08 -11.04 -26.69
CA PHE A 286 -16.52 -10.87 -26.84
C PHE A 286 -16.90 -10.97 -28.32
N VAL A 287 -17.85 -11.86 -28.63
CA VAL A 287 -18.32 -12.13 -29.99
C VAL A 287 -18.72 -10.83 -30.69
N GLY A 288 -18.20 -10.61 -31.90
CA GLY A 288 -18.45 -9.42 -32.70
C GLY A 288 -17.38 -8.33 -32.58
N THR A 289 -16.44 -8.45 -31.64
CA THR A 289 -15.33 -7.49 -31.50
C THR A 289 -14.35 -7.65 -32.67
N PRO A 290 -14.08 -6.59 -33.46
CA PRO A 290 -13.07 -6.65 -34.52
C PRO A 290 -11.69 -7.01 -33.94
N THR A 291 -11.00 -7.96 -34.57
CA THR A 291 -9.75 -8.51 -34.04
C THR A 291 -8.72 -8.78 -35.14
N PRO A 292 -7.43 -8.53 -34.87
CA PRO A 292 -6.36 -8.81 -35.82
C PRO A 292 -5.87 -10.27 -35.79
N VAL A 293 -6.35 -11.10 -34.83
CA VAL A 293 -5.91 -12.49 -34.67
C VAL A 293 -6.93 -13.48 -35.23
N LYS A 294 -6.46 -14.64 -35.72
CA LYS A 294 -7.31 -15.64 -36.40
C LYS A 294 -8.27 -16.39 -35.48
N ALA A 295 -7.93 -16.55 -34.21
CA ALA A 295 -8.66 -17.38 -33.25
C ALA A 295 -8.84 -16.66 -31.90
N PRO A 296 -9.51 -15.49 -31.88
CA PRO A 296 -9.69 -14.69 -30.67
C PRO A 296 -10.51 -15.42 -29.60
N GLU A 297 -11.39 -16.35 -29.98
CA GLU A 297 -12.24 -17.15 -29.09
C GLU A 297 -11.45 -18.07 -28.16
N LYS A 298 -10.17 -18.31 -28.46
CA LYS A 298 -9.26 -19.08 -27.59
C LYS A 298 -8.60 -18.24 -26.51
N VAL A 299 -8.82 -16.93 -26.49
CA VAL A 299 -8.30 -16.03 -25.48
C VAL A 299 -9.28 -16.02 -24.30
N ASP A 300 -8.91 -16.75 -23.25
CA ASP A 300 -9.47 -16.65 -21.91
C ASP A 300 -8.30 -16.73 -20.92
N MET A 301 -7.81 -15.56 -20.50
CA MET A 301 -6.69 -15.48 -19.56
C MET A 301 -6.94 -14.45 -18.47
N VAL A 302 -6.43 -14.71 -17.28
CA VAL A 302 -6.34 -13.68 -16.22
C VAL A 302 -4.89 -13.42 -15.87
N ILE A 303 -4.50 -12.16 -15.99
CA ILE A 303 -3.14 -11.71 -15.70
C ILE A 303 -3.07 -11.25 -14.25
N PHE A 304 -2.14 -11.82 -13.50
CA PHE A 304 -1.76 -11.36 -12.16
C PHE A 304 -0.41 -10.65 -12.26
N ARG A 305 -0.44 -9.32 -12.18
CA ARG A 305 0.76 -8.49 -12.26
C ARG A 305 1.18 -7.96 -10.89
N GLU A 306 2.45 -8.14 -10.54
CA GLU A 306 3.06 -7.49 -9.37
C GLU A 306 3.03 -5.97 -9.54
N ASN A 307 2.53 -5.25 -8.53
CA ASN A 307 2.14 -3.84 -8.67
C ASN A 307 2.77 -2.91 -7.62
N SER A 308 3.71 -3.42 -6.81
CA SER A 308 4.36 -2.68 -5.71
C SER A 308 5.86 -2.46 -5.88
N GLU A 309 6.56 -3.31 -6.63
CA GLU A 309 8.02 -3.25 -6.80
C GLU A 309 8.41 -3.00 -8.27
N ASP A 310 9.58 -3.50 -8.66
CA ASP A 310 10.16 -3.40 -9.99
C ASP A 310 10.50 -1.93 -10.35
N ILE A 311 10.83 -1.60 -11.60
CA ILE A 311 11.16 -0.21 -11.95
C ILE A 311 9.97 0.76 -11.75
N TYR A 312 8.76 0.24 -11.55
CA TYR A 312 7.58 1.03 -11.16
C TYR A 312 7.66 1.58 -9.73
N ALA A 313 8.62 1.13 -8.92
CA ALA A 313 8.96 1.77 -7.65
C ALA A 313 9.48 3.22 -7.84
N GLY A 314 9.90 3.60 -9.05
CA GLY A 314 10.32 4.95 -9.40
C GLY A 314 11.61 5.39 -8.71
N ILE A 315 12.47 4.43 -8.33
CA ILE A 315 13.78 4.70 -7.75
C ILE A 315 14.74 4.97 -8.91
N GLU A 316 14.87 6.24 -9.27
CA GLU A 316 15.67 6.68 -10.41
C GLU A 316 16.35 8.02 -10.17
N TYR A 317 17.44 8.24 -10.89
CA TYR A 317 18.28 9.43 -10.79
C TYR A 317 18.54 9.99 -12.19
N GLN A 318 18.22 11.28 -12.36
CA GLN A 318 18.31 11.97 -13.64
C GLN A 318 19.78 12.17 -14.07
N ALA A 319 20.06 11.97 -15.36
CA ALA A 319 21.38 12.22 -15.94
C ALA A 319 21.86 13.66 -15.67
N GLY A 320 23.15 13.82 -15.37
CA GLY A 320 23.78 15.12 -15.12
C GLY A 320 23.67 15.67 -13.70
N THR A 321 22.83 15.07 -12.84
CA THR A 321 22.65 15.47 -11.44
C THR A 321 23.79 15.00 -10.52
N GLU A 322 23.94 15.60 -9.33
CA GLU A 322 24.94 15.14 -8.35
C GLU A 322 24.58 13.79 -7.72
N GLU A 323 23.29 13.50 -7.59
CA GLU A 323 22.77 12.26 -7.07
C GLU A 323 23.15 11.07 -7.97
N VAL A 324 22.95 11.20 -9.29
CA VAL A 324 23.32 10.11 -10.22
C VAL A 324 24.84 9.89 -10.25
N LYS A 325 25.64 10.96 -10.12
CA LYS A 325 27.11 10.85 -10.04
C LYS A 325 27.53 10.06 -8.81
N LYS A 326 26.92 10.31 -7.64
CA LYS A 326 27.19 9.53 -6.42
C LYS A 326 26.87 8.05 -6.61
N VAL A 327 25.71 7.74 -7.21
CA VAL A 327 25.31 6.36 -7.49
C VAL A 327 26.28 5.68 -8.46
N ILE A 328 26.66 6.35 -9.54
CA ILE A 328 27.62 5.83 -10.53
C ILE A 328 28.99 5.60 -9.88
N ASN A 329 29.49 6.55 -9.09
CA ASN A 329 30.76 6.43 -8.38
C ASN A 329 30.74 5.24 -7.42
N PHE A 330 29.66 5.06 -6.66
CA PHE A 330 29.48 3.89 -5.80
C PHE A 330 29.50 2.58 -6.62
N LEU A 331 28.75 2.53 -7.72
CA LEU A 331 28.70 1.34 -8.57
C LEU A 331 30.06 1.00 -9.19
N GLN A 332 30.85 2.00 -9.60
CA GLN A 332 32.15 1.80 -10.23
C GLN A 332 33.26 1.51 -9.22
N ASN A 333 33.31 2.24 -8.10
CA ASN A 333 34.42 2.17 -7.15
C ASN A 333 34.22 1.05 -6.13
N GLU A 334 33.02 0.98 -5.52
CA GLU A 334 32.73 0.00 -4.46
C GLU A 334 32.27 -1.33 -5.06
N MET A 335 31.30 -1.28 -5.99
CA MET A 335 30.72 -2.49 -6.59
C MET A 335 31.50 -2.98 -7.83
N ARG A 336 32.57 -2.27 -8.23
CA ARG A 336 33.46 -2.61 -9.35
C ARG A 336 32.73 -2.87 -10.67
N THR A 337 31.65 -2.13 -10.92
CA THR A 337 30.82 -2.28 -12.13
C THR A 337 31.48 -1.63 -13.33
N THR A 338 31.79 -2.43 -14.35
CA THR A 338 32.35 -1.97 -15.63
C THR A 338 31.34 -1.90 -16.78
N LYS A 339 30.08 -2.25 -16.50
CA LYS A 339 29.03 -2.45 -17.53
C LYS A 339 28.25 -1.20 -17.91
N ILE A 340 28.44 -0.08 -17.23
CA ILE A 340 27.82 1.20 -17.60
C ILE A 340 28.56 1.73 -18.82
N ARG A 341 27.96 1.64 -20.00
CA ARG A 341 28.62 1.96 -21.27
C ARG A 341 29.01 3.43 -21.42
N PHE A 342 28.17 4.33 -20.90
CA PHE A 342 28.33 5.79 -20.97
C PHE A 342 28.03 6.44 -19.62
N PRO A 343 28.91 6.31 -18.62
CA PRO A 343 28.62 6.74 -17.25
C PRO A 343 28.32 8.24 -17.14
N GLN A 344 28.96 9.08 -17.96
CA GLN A 344 28.79 10.54 -17.88
C GLN A 344 27.41 11.05 -18.33
N THR A 345 26.67 10.26 -19.12
CA THR A 345 25.42 10.69 -19.75
C THR A 345 24.24 9.74 -19.44
N SER A 346 24.43 8.78 -18.53
CA SER A 346 23.39 7.82 -18.16
C SER A 346 22.54 8.31 -17.00
N GLY A 347 21.22 8.24 -17.13
CA GLY A 347 20.33 8.15 -15.97
C GLY A 347 20.38 6.75 -15.38
N ILE A 348 20.14 6.59 -14.08
CA ILE A 348 20.19 5.30 -13.40
C ILE A 348 18.85 5.00 -12.75
N GLY A 349 18.29 3.82 -13.04
CA GLY A 349 17.11 3.28 -12.39
C GLY A 349 17.42 2.01 -11.61
N ILE A 350 16.72 1.79 -10.49
CA ILE A 350 16.87 0.62 -9.63
C ILE A 350 15.65 -0.28 -9.77
N LYS A 351 15.89 -1.58 -9.97
CA LYS A 351 14.86 -2.63 -10.08
C LYS A 351 14.87 -3.52 -8.84
N PRO A 352 14.17 -3.17 -7.75
CA PRO A 352 13.98 -4.07 -6.63
C PRO A 352 12.96 -5.16 -6.96
N VAL A 353 13.27 -6.40 -6.56
CA VAL A 353 12.34 -7.54 -6.61
C VAL A 353 12.61 -8.37 -5.36
N SER A 354 11.62 -8.50 -4.48
CA SER A 354 11.77 -9.25 -3.23
C SER A 354 11.08 -10.61 -3.26
N GLN A 355 11.47 -11.45 -2.31
CA GLN A 355 10.83 -12.74 -2.05
C GLN A 355 9.40 -12.54 -1.56
N GLU A 356 9.17 -11.61 -0.63
CA GLU A 356 7.88 -11.32 -0.02
C GLU A 356 6.87 -10.81 -1.06
N GLY A 357 7.28 -9.82 -1.87
CA GLY A 357 6.47 -9.27 -2.95
C GLY A 357 6.10 -10.32 -3.99
N THR A 358 7.02 -11.24 -4.28
CA THR A 358 6.79 -12.37 -5.17
C THR A 358 5.80 -13.39 -4.58
N GLN A 359 6.04 -13.83 -3.35
CA GLN A 359 5.25 -14.89 -2.72
C GLN A 359 3.80 -14.46 -2.47
N ARG A 360 3.56 -13.20 -2.06
CA ARG A 360 2.19 -12.70 -1.84
C ARG A 360 1.36 -12.69 -3.12
N LEU A 361 1.96 -12.26 -4.24
CA LEU A 361 1.29 -12.25 -5.55
C LEU A 361 0.95 -13.67 -5.99
N VAL A 362 1.91 -14.59 -5.90
CA VAL A 362 1.76 -15.95 -6.41
C VAL A 362 0.76 -16.74 -5.58
N ARG A 363 0.75 -16.58 -4.25
CA ARG A 363 -0.28 -17.17 -3.40
C ARG A 363 -1.68 -16.72 -3.83
N ALA A 364 -1.87 -15.43 -4.08
CA ALA A 364 -3.15 -14.90 -4.53
C ALA A 364 -3.56 -15.44 -5.92
N ALA A 365 -2.62 -15.56 -6.85
CA ALA A 365 -2.89 -16.13 -8.18
C ALA A 365 -3.21 -17.63 -8.15
N ILE A 366 -2.51 -18.40 -7.32
CA ILE A 366 -2.82 -19.82 -7.08
C ILE A 366 -4.19 -19.97 -6.46
N GLN A 367 -4.50 -19.18 -5.43
CA GLN A 367 -5.82 -19.20 -4.79
C GLN A 367 -6.92 -18.86 -5.80
N TYR A 368 -6.72 -17.81 -6.62
CA TYR A 368 -7.64 -17.47 -7.69
C TYR A 368 -7.85 -18.62 -8.69
N ALA A 369 -6.77 -19.31 -9.08
CA ALA A 369 -6.87 -20.46 -9.97
C ALA A 369 -7.69 -21.59 -9.36
N ILE A 370 -7.52 -21.87 -8.05
CA ILE A 370 -8.32 -22.87 -7.33
C ILE A 370 -9.78 -22.44 -7.27
N ASP A 371 -10.05 -21.20 -6.85
CA ASP A 371 -11.42 -20.69 -6.65
C ASP A 371 -12.22 -20.56 -7.96
N ASN A 372 -11.54 -20.56 -9.12
CA ASN A 372 -12.14 -20.36 -10.44
C ASN A 372 -11.85 -21.53 -11.40
N ASP A 373 -11.50 -22.71 -10.86
CA ASP A 373 -11.23 -23.95 -11.61
C ASP A 373 -10.33 -23.75 -12.84
N LYS A 374 -9.25 -22.98 -12.70
CA LYS A 374 -8.29 -22.74 -13.78
C LYS A 374 -7.26 -23.87 -13.86
N ASP A 375 -6.95 -24.32 -15.07
CA ASP A 375 -6.13 -25.51 -15.33
C ASP A 375 -4.65 -25.32 -14.99
N SER A 376 -4.15 -24.08 -15.03
CA SER A 376 -2.72 -23.81 -14.90
C SER A 376 -2.40 -22.39 -14.47
N VAL A 377 -1.21 -22.26 -13.89
CA VAL A 377 -0.57 -20.98 -13.60
C VAL A 377 0.74 -20.91 -14.37
N THR A 378 0.91 -19.88 -15.20
CA THR A 378 2.12 -19.69 -16.01
C THR A 378 2.97 -18.54 -15.47
N LEU A 379 4.23 -18.79 -15.14
CA LEU A 379 5.19 -17.75 -14.75
C LEU A 379 5.86 -17.16 -15.98
N VAL A 380 5.75 -15.86 -16.15
CA VAL A 380 6.39 -15.11 -17.23
C VAL A 380 7.51 -14.24 -16.65
N HIS A 381 8.74 -14.46 -17.12
CA HIS A 381 9.91 -13.77 -16.57
C HIS A 381 11.06 -13.66 -17.59
N LYS A 382 12.03 -12.75 -17.36
CA LYS A 382 13.28 -12.64 -18.15
C LYS A 382 14.52 -13.05 -17.35
N GLY A 383 14.41 -14.15 -16.59
CA GLY A 383 15.45 -14.63 -15.69
C GLY A 383 16.73 -15.15 -16.37
N ASN A 384 16.71 -15.38 -17.69
CA ASN A 384 17.91 -15.70 -18.45
C ASN A 384 18.89 -14.53 -18.53
N ILE A 385 18.39 -13.29 -18.55
CA ILE A 385 19.18 -12.06 -18.56
C ILE A 385 19.27 -11.47 -17.14
N MET A 386 18.12 -11.34 -16.46
CA MET A 386 17.99 -10.71 -15.15
C MET A 386 17.95 -11.75 -14.03
N LYS A 387 19.09 -12.42 -13.79
CA LYS A 387 19.18 -13.61 -12.91
C LYS A 387 18.72 -13.35 -11.46
N PHE A 388 19.09 -12.23 -10.87
CA PHE A 388 18.87 -11.98 -9.45
C PHE A 388 17.54 -11.27 -9.11
N THR A 389 16.81 -10.80 -10.13
CA THR A 389 15.50 -10.17 -9.96
C THR A 389 14.43 -11.08 -10.56
N GLU A 390 14.43 -11.24 -11.88
CA GLU A 390 13.45 -12.06 -12.59
C GLU A 390 13.73 -13.56 -12.50
N GLY A 391 15.00 -13.96 -12.38
CA GLY A 391 15.37 -15.32 -12.01
C GLY A 391 15.01 -15.60 -10.54
N GLY A 392 15.28 -14.65 -9.64
CA GLY A 392 14.83 -14.69 -8.25
C GLY A 392 13.31 -14.88 -8.12
N PHE A 393 12.52 -14.10 -8.86
CA PHE A 393 11.05 -14.27 -8.95
C PHE A 393 10.67 -15.71 -9.30
N ARG A 394 11.22 -16.27 -10.37
CA ARG A 394 10.96 -17.67 -10.76
C ARG A 394 11.33 -18.64 -9.63
N ASP A 395 12.52 -18.50 -9.07
CA ASP A 395 13.08 -19.46 -8.11
C ASP A 395 12.31 -19.45 -6.79
N TRP A 396 11.89 -18.28 -6.31
CA TRP A 396 11.03 -18.14 -5.14
C TRP A 396 9.65 -18.78 -5.35
N VAL A 397 9.12 -18.76 -6.58
CA VAL A 397 7.86 -19.45 -6.89
C VAL A 397 8.03 -20.97 -6.96
N ILE A 398 9.08 -21.45 -7.64
CA ILE A 398 9.35 -22.88 -7.72
C ILE A 398 9.54 -23.47 -6.32
N SER A 399 10.25 -22.77 -5.44
CA SER A 399 10.43 -23.21 -4.05
C SER A 399 9.11 -23.24 -3.26
N LEU A 400 8.19 -22.31 -3.51
CA LEU A 400 6.85 -22.31 -2.92
C LEU A 400 5.99 -23.47 -3.44
N HIS A 401 6.01 -23.75 -4.75
CA HIS A 401 5.19 -24.81 -5.35
C HIS A 401 5.61 -26.23 -4.95
N LYS A 402 6.90 -26.48 -4.69
CA LYS A 402 7.38 -27.78 -4.17
C LYS A 402 6.71 -28.20 -2.85
N THR A 403 6.00 -27.28 -2.18
CA THR A 403 5.26 -27.54 -0.94
C THR A 403 3.74 -27.65 -1.11
N SER A 404 3.18 -27.49 -2.33
CA SER A 404 1.73 -27.49 -2.56
C SER A 404 1.37 -27.99 -3.97
N SER A 405 0.79 -29.19 -4.07
CA SER A 405 0.75 -30.02 -5.30
C SER A 405 -0.59 -30.06 -6.05
N VAL A 406 -1.33 -28.94 -6.14
CA VAL A 406 -2.72 -28.97 -6.67
C VAL A 406 -2.87 -28.43 -8.11
N LEU A 407 -1.91 -27.68 -8.64
CA LEU A 407 -2.04 -27.00 -9.95
C LEU A 407 -0.84 -27.20 -10.88
N LYS A 408 -1.09 -27.24 -12.20
CA LYS A 408 -0.02 -27.28 -13.21
C LYS A 408 0.69 -25.94 -13.26
N LEU A 409 1.92 -25.90 -12.77
CA LEU A 409 2.81 -24.75 -12.89
C LEU A 409 3.66 -24.86 -14.16
N SER A 410 3.59 -23.86 -15.03
CA SER A 410 4.47 -23.73 -16.20
C SER A 410 5.35 -22.49 -16.06
N VAL A 411 6.54 -22.54 -16.66
CA VAL A 411 7.51 -21.43 -16.61
C VAL A 411 7.92 -21.09 -18.03
N MET A 412 7.81 -19.81 -18.40
CA MET A 412 8.11 -19.35 -19.73
C MET A 412 8.98 -18.10 -19.72
N GLY A 413 10.04 -18.13 -20.53
CA GLY A 413 10.88 -16.96 -20.77
C GLY A 413 10.12 -15.92 -21.59
N LEU A 414 10.28 -14.64 -21.24
CA LEU A 414 9.63 -13.54 -21.96
C LEU A 414 10.18 -13.40 -23.39
N GLY A 415 9.29 -13.53 -24.38
CA GLY A 415 9.51 -13.32 -25.82
C GLY A 415 8.19 -13.03 -26.54
N VAL A 416 8.25 -12.43 -27.74
CA VAL A 416 7.09 -11.87 -28.48
C VAL A 416 5.98 -12.90 -28.80
N ASN A 417 6.30 -14.20 -28.82
CA ASN A 417 5.36 -15.27 -29.17
C ASN A 417 4.36 -15.65 -28.06
N LEU A 418 4.42 -15.00 -26.89
CA LEU A 418 3.68 -15.36 -25.68
C LEU A 418 2.15 -15.26 -25.80
N ALA A 419 1.61 -14.35 -26.62
CA ALA A 419 0.16 -14.16 -26.71
C ALA A 419 -0.51 -14.95 -27.85
N ILE A 420 0.27 -15.36 -28.86
CA ILE A 420 -0.30 -15.90 -30.12
C ILE A 420 -0.37 -17.43 -30.11
N GLN A 421 0.49 -18.11 -29.34
CA GLN A 421 0.63 -19.57 -29.40
C GLN A 421 0.20 -20.30 -28.11
N THR A 422 0.01 -19.60 -27.00
CA THR A 422 -0.17 -20.25 -25.70
C THR A 422 -1.63 -20.22 -25.26
N ARG A 423 -2.22 -21.41 -25.03
CA ARG A 423 -3.54 -21.63 -24.40
C ARG A 423 -3.53 -21.33 -22.88
N ALA A 424 -2.64 -20.46 -22.40
CA ALA A 424 -2.46 -20.26 -20.97
C ALA A 424 -3.66 -19.50 -20.37
N GLN A 425 -4.35 -20.12 -19.42
CA GLN A 425 -5.55 -19.57 -18.77
C GLN A 425 -5.24 -18.60 -17.61
N LEU A 426 -4.07 -18.72 -16.99
CA LEU A 426 -3.58 -17.76 -16.00
C LEU A 426 -2.11 -17.42 -16.25
N SER A 427 -1.81 -16.12 -16.29
CA SER A 427 -0.45 -15.62 -16.50
C SER A 427 -0.02 -14.74 -15.32
N LEU A 428 1.02 -15.18 -14.62
CA LEU A 428 1.74 -14.38 -13.64
C LEU A 428 2.84 -13.58 -14.33
N LEU A 429 2.74 -12.26 -14.25
CA LEU A 429 3.64 -11.33 -14.90
C LEU A 429 4.33 -10.44 -13.87
N LYS A 430 5.66 -10.51 -13.77
CA LYS A 430 6.45 -9.46 -13.14
C LYS A 430 7.03 -8.62 -14.27
N MET A 431 6.35 -7.53 -14.62
CA MET A 431 6.71 -6.72 -15.78
C MET A 431 6.92 -5.27 -15.37
N SER A 432 8.04 -4.74 -15.87
CA SER A 432 8.33 -3.33 -15.83
C SER A 432 8.95 -2.76 -17.10
N LEU A 433 8.95 -3.52 -18.19
CA LEU A 433 9.05 -2.89 -19.50
C LEU A 433 7.74 -2.13 -19.75
N PRO A 434 7.75 -1.00 -20.48
CA PRO A 434 6.52 -0.48 -21.04
C PRO A 434 5.83 -1.62 -21.79
N MET A 435 4.51 -1.54 -22.00
CA MET A 435 4.00 -2.02 -23.28
C MET A 435 4.70 -1.17 -24.34
N LEU A 436 5.97 -1.49 -24.64
CA LEU A 436 6.74 -0.91 -25.72
C LEU A 436 5.99 -1.38 -26.93
N SER A 437 5.10 -0.53 -27.44
CA SER A 437 5.14 -0.11 -28.82
C SER A 437 5.65 -1.20 -29.78
N TYR A 438 4.98 -2.34 -29.81
CA TYR A 438 5.09 -3.28 -30.91
C TYR A 438 4.20 -2.75 -32.03
N ASN A 439 4.58 -1.60 -32.59
CA ASN A 439 3.94 -0.97 -33.75
C ASN A 439 4.17 -1.75 -35.06
N LYS A 440 4.55 -3.02 -34.97
CA LYS A 440 4.68 -3.94 -36.10
C LYS A 440 4.31 -5.36 -35.66
N PHE A 441 3.01 -5.63 -35.61
CA PHE A 441 2.49 -6.98 -35.82
C PHE A 441 2.76 -7.36 -37.29
N TYR A 442 3.98 -7.81 -37.60
CA TYR A 442 4.23 -8.51 -38.86
C TYR A 442 4.04 -10.00 -38.63
N CYS A 443 2.97 -10.55 -39.23
CA CYS A 443 2.86 -11.96 -39.53
C CYS A 443 4.04 -12.34 -40.44
N ALA A 444 5.09 -12.92 -39.87
CA ALA A 444 6.08 -13.65 -40.64
C ALA A 444 6.06 -15.10 -40.17
N GLN A 445 5.26 -15.91 -40.85
CA GLN A 445 5.55 -17.33 -40.98
C GLN A 445 6.96 -17.46 -41.56
N LYS A 446 7.88 -18.03 -40.79
CA LYS A 446 8.93 -18.86 -41.37
C LYS A 446 9.00 -20.15 -40.59
N SER A 447 8.39 -21.17 -41.19
CA SER A 447 8.80 -22.56 -41.05
C SER A 447 10.31 -22.66 -41.23
N ILE A 448 10.99 -23.22 -40.25
CA ILE A 448 12.30 -23.82 -40.45
C ILE A 448 12.11 -25.28 -40.06
N GLN A 449 12.33 -26.14 -41.06
CA GLN A 449 12.38 -27.60 -40.94
C GLN A 449 13.45 -28.04 -39.94
#